data_AF-A0A356ZBV8-F1
#
_entry.id   AF-A0A356ZBV8-F1
#
_cell.length_a   1.000
_cell.length_b   1.000
_cell.length_c   1.000
_cell.angle_alpha   90.00
_cell.angle_beta   90.00
_cell.angle_gamma   90.00
#
_symmetry.space_group_name_H-M   'P 1'
#
loop_
_entity.id
_entity.type
_entity.pdbx_description
1 polymer ?
#
loop_
_entity_poly.entity_id
_entity_poly.type
_entity_poly.pdbx_seq_one_letter_code
_entity_poly.pdbx_strand_id
1 'polypeptide(L)' 'GIGIDEDTAIKVYPEEYFEVLGNNAVTVVDGRSIKSTNVSELEPDEILTITNASLHILSRGYGFDFKRREVITIH' A
#
# COMPACT_ATOMS: atom_id res chain seq x y z
N GLY A 1 -0.73 2.54 4.15
CA GLY A 1 -1.05 1.27 4.80
C GLY A 1 -0.68 0.12 3.89
N ILE A 2 -0.42 -1.06 4.44
CA ILE A 2 -0.21 -2.29 3.68
C ILE A 2 -1.26 -3.29 4.14
N GLY A 3 -2.12 -3.74 3.24
CA GLY A 3 -3.00 -4.89 3.42
C GLY A 3 -2.36 -6.12 2.78
N ILE A 4 -2.37 -7.24 3.49
CA ILE A 4 -1.82 -8.51 3.02
C ILE A 4 -2.95 -9.52 3.10
N ASP A 5 -3.30 -10.11 1.96
CA ASP A 5 -4.33 -11.14 1.90
C ASP A 5 -3.87 -12.44 2.58
N GLU A 6 -4.81 -13.35 2.83
CA GLU A 6 -4.49 -14.71 3.30
C GLU A 6 -3.54 -15.41 2.32
N ASP A 7 -2.75 -16.37 2.82
CA ASP A 7 -1.75 -17.10 2.03
C ASP A 7 -0.80 -16.20 1.21
N THR A 8 -0.50 -15.01 1.76
CA THR A 8 0.36 -13.99 1.17
C THR A 8 1.26 -13.40 2.25
N ALA A 9 2.47 -13.03 1.87
CA ALA A 9 3.42 -12.35 2.75
C ALA A 9 4.21 -11.31 1.96
N ILE A 10 4.87 -10.40 2.69
CA ILE A 10 5.90 -9.54 2.13
C ILE A 10 7.25 -9.88 2.73
N LYS A 11 8.29 -9.94 1.90
CA LYS A 11 9.68 -10.00 2.36
C LYS A 11 10.28 -8.61 2.23
N VAL A 12 10.68 -8.04 3.37
CA VAL A 12 11.26 -6.69 3.44
C VAL A 12 12.78 -6.79 3.37
N TYR A 13 13.39 -5.99 2.51
CA TYR A 13 14.82 -5.96 2.27
C TYR A 13 15.48 -4.72 2.90
N PRO A 14 16.77 -4.78 3.30
CA PRO A 14 17.50 -3.65 3.88
C PRO A 14 17.57 -2.41 2.98
N GLU A 15 17.44 -2.58 1.65
CA GLU A 15 17.46 -1.50 0.67
C GLU A 15 16.14 -0.70 0.60
N GLU A 16 15.22 -0.93 1.55
CA GLU A 16 13.93 -0.23 1.68
C GLU A 16 12.97 -0.52 0.52
N TYR A 17 12.85 -1.78 0.14
CA TYR A 17 11.75 -2.29 -0.68
C TYR A 17 11.21 -3.60 -0.09
N PHE A 18 10.02 -4.01 -0.55
CA PHE A 18 9.51 -5.36 -0.30
C PHE A 18 9.23 -6.12 -1.59
N GLU A 19 9.25 -7.44 -1.50
CA GLU A 19 8.77 -8.39 -2.52
C GLU A 19 7.50 -9.11 -2.02
N VAL A 20 6.53 -9.33 -2.91
CA VAL A 20 5.33 -10.13 -2.62
C VAL A 20 5.63 -11.63 -2.76
N LEU A 21 5.31 -12.38 -1.71
CA LEU A 21 5.33 -13.83 -1.66
C LEU A 21 3.90 -14.38 -1.48
N GLY A 22 3.66 -15.64 -1.86
CA GLY A 22 2.34 -16.26 -1.74
C GLY A 22 1.51 -16.16 -3.01
N ASN A 23 0.20 -16.34 -2.90
CA ASN A 23 -0.70 -16.57 -4.05
C ASN A 23 -1.71 -15.46 -4.31
N ASN A 24 -1.98 -14.59 -3.33
CA ASN A 24 -2.95 -13.50 -3.45
C ASN A 24 -2.27 -12.13 -3.50
N ALA A 25 -2.98 -11.07 -3.12
CA ALA A 25 -2.55 -9.70 -3.33
C ALA A 25 -2.00 -9.04 -2.07
N VAL A 26 -1.10 -8.09 -2.30
CA VAL A 26 -0.70 -7.08 -1.32
C VAL A 26 -1.22 -5.73 -1.81
N THR A 27 -1.99 -5.06 -0.96
CA THR A 27 -2.55 -3.73 -1.23
C THR A 27 -1.73 -2.67 -0.52
N VAL A 28 -1.11 -1.76 -1.27
CA VAL A 28 -0.45 -0.56 -0.73
C VAL A 28 -1.38 0.62 -0.91
N VAL A 29 -1.80 1.20 0.21
CA VAL A 29 -2.50 2.49 0.26
C VAL A 29 -1.48 3.58 0.54
N ASP A 30 -1.25 4.46 -0.43
CA ASP A 30 -0.36 5.60 -0.32
C ASP A 30 -1.15 6.91 -0.17
N GLY A 31 -1.03 7.50 1.01
CA GLY A 31 -1.65 8.78 1.34
C GLY A 31 -0.80 10.01 1.07
N ARG A 32 0.45 9.90 0.59
CA ARG A 32 1.34 11.08 0.41
C ARG A 32 0.78 12.10 -0.59
N SER A 33 -0.02 11.65 -1.55
CA SER A 33 -0.67 12.51 -2.54
C SER A 33 -2.04 13.02 -2.11
N ILE A 34 -2.53 12.70 -0.91
CA ILE A 34 -3.84 13.14 -0.43
C ILE A 34 -3.90 14.66 -0.42
N LYS A 35 -4.93 15.23 -1.04
CA LYS A 35 -5.15 16.69 -1.10
C LYS A 35 -6.20 17.17 -0.10
N SER A 36 -7.21 16.36 0.16
CA SER A 36 -8.22 16.64 1.18
C SER A 36 -8.66 15.35 1.85
N THR A 37 -8.91 15.45 3.15
CA THR A 37 -9.48 14.41 3.99
C THR A 37 -10.23 15.06 5.14
N ASN A 38 -11.34 14.46 5.58
CA ASN A 38 -12.06 14.90 6.77
C ASN A 38 -11.59 14.15 8.04
N VAL A 39 -10.52 13.36 7.97
CA VAL A 39 -10.07 12.50 9.08
C VAL A 39 -9.79 13.24 10.39
N SER A 40 -9.35 14.49 10.34
CA SER A 40 -9.03 15.28 11.54
C SER A 40 -10.26 15.84 12.25
N GLU A 41 -11.39 15.91 11.54
CA GLU A 41 -12.66 16.50 12.00
C GLU A 41 -13.76 15.45 12.11
N LEU A 42 -13.41 14.17 11.88
CA LEU A 42 -14.36 13.07 11.79
C LEU A 42 -14.89 12.70 13.19
N GLU A 43 -16.19 12.84 13.40
CA GLU A 43 -16.87 12.28 14.57
C GLU A 43 -17.10 10.76 14.41
N PRO A 44 -17.30 10.02 15.51
CA PRO A 44 -17.75 8.63 15.43
C PRO A 44 -19.00 8.50 14.54
N ASP A 45 -19.04 7.46 13.72
CA ASP A 45 -20.12 7.15 12.76
C ASP A 45 -20.23 8.09 11.53
N GLU A 46 -19.35 9.07 11.38
CA GLU A 46 -19.25 9.85 10.14
C GLU A 46 -18.45 9.15 9.04
N ILE A 47 -18.81 9.42 7.77
CA ILE A 47 -18.18 8.79 6.61
C ILE A 47 -16.82 9.44 6.31
N LEU A 48 -15.77 8.62 6.26
CA LEU A 48 -14.43 9.04 5.87
C LEU A 48 -14.37 9.43 4.37
N THR A 49 -13.90 10.64 4.10
CA THR A 49 -13.57 11.15 2.77
C THR A 49 -12.05 11.21 2.62
N ILE A 50 -11.53 10.60 1.56
CA ILE A 50 -10.12 10.72 1.17
C ILE A 50 -10.07 11.02 -0.33
N THR A 51 -9.35 12.08 -0.72
CA THR A 51 -9.14 12.40 -2.13
C THR A 51 -7.68 12.26 -2.51
N ASN A 52 -7.43 11.82 -3.75
CA ASN A 52 -6.10 11.81 -4.36
C ASN A 52 -5.09 10.87 -3.67
N ALA A 53 -5.55 9.82 -2.98
CA ALA A 53 -4.71 8.71 -2.54
C ALA A 53 -4.36 7.78 -3.71
N SER A 54 -3.19 7.14 -3.65
CA SER A 54 -2.78 6.11 -4.62
C SER A 54 -3.00 4.72 -4.02
N LEU A 55 -3.52 3.81 -4.86
CA LEU A 55 -3.69 2.41 -4.53
C LEU A 55 -2.82 1.57 -5.46
N HIS A 56 -1.99 0.71 -4.89
CA HIS A 56 -1.22 -0.28 -5.64
C HIS A 56 -1.66 -1.66 -5.18
N ILE A 57 -1.99 -2.54 -6.12
CA ILE A 57 -2.34 -3.93 -5.86
C ILE A 57 -1.27 -4.79 -6.51
N LEU A 58 -0.52 -5.55 -5.72
CA LEU A 58 0.67 -6.26 -6.14
C LEU A 58 0.47 -7.77 -5.94
N SER A 59 0.78 -8.55 -6.97
CA SER A 59 0.90 -10.01 -6.88
C SER A 59 2.36 -10.44 -6.74
N ARG A 60 2.59 -11.74 -6.55
CA ARG A 60 3.92 -12.35 -6.68
C ARG A 60 4.64 -11.88 -7.96
N GLY A 61 5.95 -11.66 -7.87
CA GLY A 61 6.79 -11.12 -8.95
C GLY A 61 6.89 -9.59 -8.95
N TYR A 62 6.16 -8.92 -8.07
CA TYR A 62 6.23 -7.48 -7.86
C TYR A 62 6.66 -7.15 -6.43
N GLY A 63 7.09 -5.90 -6.29
CA GLY A 63 7.48 -5.29 -5.03
C GLY A 63 7.15 -3.81 -5.00
N PHE A 64 7.43 -3.17 -3.88
CA PHE A 64 7.25 -1.73 -3.71
C PHE A 64 8.49 -1.12 -3.07
N ASP A 65 9.03 -0.08 -3.69
CA ASP A 65 10.14 0.73 -3.17
C ASP A 65 9.58 1.82 -2.25
N PHE A 66 9.96 1.82 -0.96
CA PHE A 66 9.42 2.77 0.02
C PHE A 66 9.94 4.20 -0.15
N LYS A 67 11.15 4.37 -0.72
CA LYS A 67 11.76 5.68 -0.95
C LYS A 67 11.07 6.37 -2.12
N ARG A 68 11.03 5.68 -3.26
CA ARG A 68 10.47 6.18 -4.52
C ARG A 68 8.95 6.17 -4.52
N ARG A 69 8.35 5.27 -3.73
CA ARG A 69 6.92 4.96 -3.72
C ARG A 69 6.43 4.45 -5.07
N GLU A 70 7.23 3.58 -5.66
CA GLU A 70 6.98 3.02 -6.98
C GLU A 70 6.90 1.50 -6.89
N VAL A 71 6.05 0.92 -7.75
CA VAL A 71 6.03 -0.53 -7.95
C VAL A 71 7.27 -0.94 -8.73
N ILE A 72 7.92 -2.01 -8.30
CA ILE A 72 9.08 -2.61 -8.95
C ILE A 72 8.78 -4.04 -9.35
N THR A 73 9.44 -4.54 -10.38
CA THR A 73 9.40 -5.94 -10.79
C THR A 73 10.58 -6.68 -10.14
N ILE A 74 10.31 -7.86 -9.59
CA ILE A 74 11.32 -8.72 -8.97
C ILE A 74 11.64 -9.84 -9.97
N HIS A 75 12.93 -10.01 -10.30
CA HIS A 75 13.43 -11.03 -11.22
C HIS A 75 13.94 -12.26 -10.48
#